data_AF-A0A1N7RVX6-F1
#
_entry.id   AF-A0A1N7RVX6-F1
#
_cell.length_a   1.000
_cell.length_b   1.000
_cell.length_c   1.000
_cell.angle_alpha   90.00
_cell.angle_beta   90.00
_cell.angle_gamma   90.00
#
_symmetry.space_group_name_H-M   'P 1'
#
loop_
_entity.id
_entity.type
_entity.pdbx_description
1 polymer ?
#
loop_
_entity_poly.entity_id
_entity_poly.type
_entity_poly.pdbx_seq_one_letter_code
_entity_poly.pdbx_strand_id
1 'polypeptide(L)'
;MEYLMEQPINDPFSDALARLLSQECTPDMVRRIEAGGSADTLWNVLEASGFANALLPAAKGGAELSMTEAFALFELCGTHVLPLPLAETMVARMLLASANYDIPAGSITLSVATRYGDRIRCGAVAFGAVSDHVLAADASGNAYLLPAAIARKNPDVFPLDAGLDWDIGLLGSMPRIAFGELRTLHACLCTAHLCGALQATLSRTLSYANERLQFGRAIGAFQAIQHQLSVMAEHVFASRIAAQLGCRGPLKDLSRLAIAVAKILTSEAAQEATSIAHAIHGAVGLSAEHDLQLFTRRLYWGRRTAGSEGYWHDVLGDALLASECRAIDMIREIGDIH
;
A
#
# COMPACT_ATOMS: atom_id res chain seq x y z
N MET A 1 11.46 -22.78 11.90
CA MET A 1 10.39 -22.93 10.89
C MET A 1 9.05 -23.38 11.44
N GLU A 2 8.92 -23.68 12.74
CA GLU A 2 7.65 -24.00 13.40
C GLU A 2 7.00 -22.77 14.09
N TYR A 3 7.67 -21.62 14.07
CA TYR A 3 7.22 -20.37 14.73
C TYR A 3 6.47 -19.39 13.81
N LEU A 4 6.28 -19.74 12.52
CA LEU A 4 5.57 -18.92 11.53
C LEU A 4 4.14 -19.44 11.24
N MET A 5 3.70 -20.49 11.94
CA MET A 5 2.40 -21.15 11.71
C MET A 5 1.48 -21.17 12.94
N GLU A 6 1.77 -20.40 14.00
CA GLU A 6 0.87 -20.25 15.15
C GLU A 6 0.42 -18.80 15.33
N GLN A 7 -0.48 -18.35 14.45
CA GLN A 7 -1.74 -17.68 14.82
C GLN A 7 -2.60 -17.54 13.54
N PRO A 8 -3.62 -18.39 13.32
CA PRO A 8 -4.68 -18.03 12.39
C PRO A 8 -5.52 -16.91 13.01
N ILE A 9 -5.51 -15.74 12.36
CA ILE A 9 -6.69 -14.93 12.03
C ILE A 9 -7.77 -14.94 13.13
N ASN A 10 -7.59 -14.09 14.14
CA ASN A 10 -8.66 -13.45 14.93
C ASN A 10 -8.02 -12.31 15.75
N ASP A 11 -7.39 -11.37 15.04
CA ASP A 11 -7.06 -10.08 15.62
C ASP A 11 -8.35 -9.22 15.61
N PRO A 12 -8.90 -8.83 16.78
CA PRO A 12 -10.15 -8.10 16.85
C PRO A 12 -10.12 -6.76 16.08
N PHE A 13 -8.93 -6.14 15.93
CA PHE A 13 -8.78 -4.92 15.12
C PHE A 13 -8.96 -5.20 13.64
N SER A 14 -8.30 -6.23 13.12
CA SER A 14 -8.42 -6.67 11.73
C SER A 14 -9.85 -7.09 11.40
N ASP A 15 -10.52 -7.84 12.27
CA ASP A 15 -11.92 -8.22 12.07
C ASP A 15 -12.87 -7.02 12.06
N ALA A 16 -12.63 -6.05 12.95
CA ALA A 16 -13.42 -4.83 13.00
C ALA A 16 -13.22 -3.96 11.74
N LEU A 17 -11.97 -3.78 11.29
CA LEU A 17 -11.69 -3.04 10.06
C LEU A 17 -12.24 -3.76 8.84
N ALA A 18 -12.12 -5.09 8.76
CA ALA A 18 -12.67 -5.87 7.66
C ALA A 18 -14.18 -5.70 7.54
N ARG A 19 -14.91 -5.76 8.66
CA ARG A 19 -16.36 -5.50 8.69
C ARG A 19 -16.69 -4.07 8.24
N LEU A 20 -15.96 -3.08 8.76
CA LEU A 20 -16.15 -1.68 8.40
C LEU A 20 -15.94 -1.45 6.89
N LEU A 21 -14.83 -1.93 6.34
CA LEU A 21 -14.51 -1.76 4.92
C LEU A 21 -15.46 -2.54 4.02
N SER A 22 -15.93 -3.72 4.44
CA SER A 22 -16.94 -4.48 3.68
C SER A 22 -18.27 -3.74 3.58
N GLN A 23 -18.62 -2.95 4.59
CA GLN A 23 -19.87 -2.18 4.63
C GLN A 23 -19.74 -0.83 3.89
N GLU A 24 -18.63 -0.12 4.12
CA GLU A 24 -18.49 1.29 3.73
C GLU A 24 -17.68 1.48 2.43
N CYS A 25 -16.70 0.60 2.16
CA CYS A 25 -15.82 0.67 0.99
C CYS A 25 -16.28 -0.28 -0.13
N THR A 26 -17.54 -0.14 -0.55
CA THR A 26 -18.09 -0.94 -1.65
C THR A 26 -17.43 -0.60 -3.00
N PRO A 27 -17.46 -1.49 -4.00
CA PRO A 27 -16.97 -1.19 -5.36
C PRO A 27 -17.59 0.09 -5.96
N ASP A 28 -18.86 0.36 -5.68
CA ASP A 28 -19.53 1.58 -6.14
C ASP A 28 -19.02 2.84 -5.43
N MET A 29 -18.72 2.73 -4.14
CA MET A 29 -18.06 3.80 -3.38
C MET A 29 -16.69 4.12 -4.00
N VAL A 30 -15.90 3.09 -4.32
CA VAL A 30 -14.59 3.23 -4.97
C VAL A 30 -14.73 3.92 -6.32
N ARG A 31 -15.63 3.44 -7.19
CA ARG A 31 -15.91 4.06 -8.51
C ARG A 31 -16.32 5.52 -8.38
N ARG A 32 -17.18 5.85 -7.41
CA ARG A 32 -17.66 7.22 -7.17
C ARG A 32 -16.51 8.16 -6.82
N ILE A 33 -15.62 7.73 -5.94
CA ILE A 33 -14.45 8.52 -5.54
C ILE A 33 -13.45 8.64 -6.70
N GLU A 34 -13.17 7.55 -7.42
CA GLU A 34 -12.30 7.58 -8.60
C GLU A 34 -12.86 8.44 -9.75
N ALA A 35 -14.18 8.63 -9.80
CA ALA A 35 -14.83 9.55 -10.75
C ALA A 35 -14.83 11.02 -10.28
N GLY A 36 -14.13 11.34 -9.19
CA GLY A 36 -14.04 12.70 -8.64
C GLY A 36 -15.14 13.06 -7.62
N GLY A 37 -15.92 12.08 -7.16
CA GLY A 37 -16.88 12.28 -6.08
C GLY A 37 -16.20 12.50 -4.72
N SER A 38 -16.90 13.16 -3.79
CA SER A 38 -16.37 13.43 -2.44
C SER A 38 -16.02 12.14 -1.69
N ALA A 39 -14.83 12.13 -1.10
CA ALA A 39 -14.33 11.04 -0.25
C ALA A 39 -14.66 11.25 1.24
N ASP A 40 -15.23 12.40 1.61
CA ASP A 40 -15.44 12.84 3.00
C ASP A 40 -16.30 11.86 3.79
N THR A 41 -17.37 11.32 3.18
CA THR A 41 -18.25 10.35 3.86
C THR A 41 -17.49 9.12 4.33
N LEU A 42 -16.68 8.52 3.45
CA LEU A 42 -15.90 7.34 3.80
C LEU A 42 -14.77 7.70 4.77
N TRP A 43 -14.09 8.83 4.56
CA TRP A 43 -13.02 9.28 5.45
C TRP A 43 -13.53 9.54 6.87
N ASN A 44 -14.65 10.26 7.03
CA ASN A 44 -15.23 10.57 8.33
C ASN A 44 -15.58 9.31 9.13
N VAL A 45 -16.04 8.25 8.45
CA VAL A 45 -16.31 6.96 9.11
C VAL A 45 -15.02 6.29 9.57
N LEU A 46 -13.98 6.27 8.74
CA LEU A 46 -12.66 5.71 9.11
C LEU A 46 -11.96 6.51 10.23
N GLU A 47 -12.13 7.83 10.24
CA GLU A 47 -11.58 8.70 11.28
C GLU A 47 -12.33 8.50 12.60
N ALA A 48 -13.66 8.48 12.56
CA ALA A 48 -14.49 8.27 13.75
C ALA A 48 -14.33 6.87 14.36
N SER A 49 -13.96 5.85 13.56
CA SER A 49 -13.71 4.50 14.08
C SER A 49 -12.38 4.38 14.83
N GLY A 50 -11.50 5.39 14.76
CA GLY A 50 -10.20 5.41 15.44
C GLY A 50 -9.08 4.67 14.71
N PHE A 51 -9.32 4.04 13.55
CA PHE A 51 -8.29 3.27 12.85
C PHE A 51 -7.15 4.17 12.36
N ALA A 52 -7.41 5.42 11.98
CA ALA A 52 -6.37 6.37 11.60
C ALA A 52 -5.34 6.63 12.73
N ASN A 53 -5.67 6.30 13.98
CA ASN A 53 -4.82 6.45 15.17
C ASN A 53 -4.25 5.12 15.67
N ALA A 54 -4.41 4.00 14.95
CA ALA A 54 -4.11 2.66 15.47
C ALA A 54 -2.65 2.49 15.97
N LEU A 55 -1.69 3.15 15.32
CA LEU A 55 -0.27 3.12 15.71
C LEU A 55 0.10 4.11 16.84
N LEU A 56 -0.81 5.03 17.21
CA LEU A 56 -0.52 6.03 18.23
C LEU A 56 -0.49 5.43 19.64
N PRO A 57 0.26 6.04 20.57
CA PRO A 57 0.12 5.78 22.00
C PRO A 57 -1.32 5.91 22.49
N ALA A 58 -1.72 5.09 23.46
CA ALA A 58 -3.05 5.14 24.08
C ALA A 58 -3.29 6.51 24.73
N ALA A 59 -2.24 7.13 25.27
CA ALA A 59 -2.27 8.50 25.80
C ALA A 59 -2.60 9.57 24.75
N LYS A 60 -2.45 9.26 23.45
CA LYS A 60 -2.83 10.10 22.32
C LYS A 60 -4.06 9.57 21.56
N GLY A 61 -4.84 8.69 22.18
CA GLY A 61 -6.08 8.13 21.62
C GLY A 61 -5.88 7.05 20.57
N GLY A 62 -4.73 6.36 20.58
CA GLY A 62 -4.45 5.22 19.71
C GLY A 62 -4.57 3.86 20.39
N ALA A 63 -4.15 2.82 19.66
CA ALA A 63 -4.18 1.42 20.09
C ALA A 63 -2.79 0.80 20.30
N GLU A 64 -1.71 1.59 20.15
CA GLU A 64 -0.32 1.16 20.35
C GLU A 64 0.12 -0.03 19.47
N LEU A 65 -0.52 -0.23 18.32
CA LEU A 65 -0.14 -1.31 17.43
C LEU A 65 1.27 -1.06 16.87
N SER A 66 2.09 -2.11 16.85
CA SER A 66 3.34 -2.14 16.11
C SER A 66 3.09 -2.24 14.60
N MET A 67 4.12 -2.00 13.78
CA MET A 67 4.05 -2.20 12.33
C MET A 67 3.67 -3.65 11.97
N THR A 68 4.18 -4.62 12.73
CA THR A 68 3.88 -6.04 12.55
C THR A 68 2.40 -6.34 12.83
N GLU A 69 1.85 -5.82 13.93
CA GLU A 69 0.44 -6.03 14.28
C GLU A 69 -0.50 -5.30 13.32
N ALA A 70 -0.13 -4.09 12.88
CA ALA A 70 -0.92 -3.32 11.93
C ALA A 70 -0.83 -3.82 10.48
N PHE A 71 0.07 -4.76 10.17
CA PHE A 71 0.23 -5.29 8.80
C PHE A 71 -1.09 -5.79 8.21
N ALA A 72 -1.89 -6.51 9.00
CA ALA A 72 -3.19 -7.01 8.55
C ALA A 72 -4.18 -5.85 8.24
N LEU A 73 -4.09 -4.72 8.95
CA LEU A 73 -4.90 -3.53 8.64
C LEU A 73 -4.48 -2.90 7.30
N PHE A 74 -3.17 -2.85 7.03
CA PHE A 74 -2.65 -2.38 5.74
C PHE A 74 -3.09 -3.33 4.61
N GLU A 75 -2.97 -4.64 4.82
CA GLU A 75 -3.44 -5.67 3.87
C GLU A 75 -4.94 -5.52 3.58
N LEU A 76 -5.76 -5.19 4.58
CA LEU A 76 -7.20 -4.94 4.40
C LEU A 76 -7.50 -3.71 3.54
N CYS A 77 -6.68 -2.66 3.60
CA CYS A 77 -6.80 -1.49 2.71
C CYS A 77 -6.65 -1.91 1.24
N GLY A 78 -5.68 -2.78 0.94
CA GLY A 78 -5.50 -3.37 -0.39
C GLY A 78 -6.64 -4.31 -0.80
N THR A 79 -7.09 -5.16 0.13
CA THR A 79 -8.16 -6.15 -0.09
C THR A 79 -9.47 -5.51 -0.51
N HIS A 80 -9.74 -4.29 -0.07
CA HIS A 80 -10.93 -3.51 -0.41
C HIS A 80 -10.65 -2.41 -1.44
N VAL A 81 -9.44 -2.36 -2.03
CA VAL A 81 -8.98 -1.31 -2.94
C VAL A 81 -9.30 0.10 -2.43
N LEU A 82 -9.12 0.30 -1.13
CA LEU A 82 -9.51 1.50 -0.40
C LEU A 82 -8.99 2.76 -1.12
N PRO A 83 -9.85 3.69 -1.53
CA PRO A 83 -9.45 4.86 -2.32
C PRO A 83 -8.98 6.02 -1.42
N LEU A 84 -8.41 5.70 -0.25
CA LEU A 84 -8.02 6.65 0.81
C LEU A 84 -6.71 6.21 1.49
N PRO A 85 -5.89 7.17 1.95
CA PRO A 85 -4.55 6.92 2.49
C PRO A 85 -4.58 6.51 3.98
N LEU A 86 -5.36 5.49 4.35
CA LEU A 86 -5.56 5.13 5.76
C LEU A 86 -4.25 4.66 6.42
N ALA A 87 -3.53 3.75 5.78
CA ALA A 87 -2.26 3.22 6.29
C ALA A 87 -1.17 4.31 6.37
N GLU A 88 -1.09 5.14 5.34
CA GLU A 88 -0.21 6.31 5.28
C GLU A 88 -0.53 7.29 6.42
N THR A 89 -1.82 7.50 6.69
CA THR A 89 -2.26 8.39 7.77
C THR A 89 -1.84 7.85 9.13
N MET A 90 -2.05 6.56 9.40
CA MET A 90 -1.62 5.93 10.66
C MET A 90 -0.13 6.18 10.94
N VAL A 91 0.70 5.95 9.92
CA VAL A 91 2.15 6.16 10.00
C VAL A 91 2.51 7.63 10.16
N ALA A 92 1.91 8.52 9.37
CA ALA A 92 2.20 9.95 9.44
C ALA A 92 1.82 10.54 10.81
N ARG A 93 0.67 10.14 11.36
CA ARG A 93 0.22 10.55 12.70
C ARG A 93 1.20 10.06 13.77
N MET A 94 1.69 8.82 13.68
CA MET A 94 2.70 8.29 14.60
C MET A 94 4.02 9.05 14.53
N LEU A 95 4.47 9.43 13.33
CA LEU A 95 5.67 10.25 13.15
C LEU A 95 5.52 11.65 13.75
N LEU A 96 4.39 12.32 13.49
CA LEU A 96 4.07 13.64 14.06
C LEU A 96 4.02 13.57 15.59
N ALA A 97 3.33 12.57 16.13
CA ALA A 97 3.21 12.34 17.55
C ALA A 97 4.57 12.10 18.23
N SER A 98 5.45 11.33 17.58
CA SER A 98 6.81 11.04 18.06
C SER A 98 7.72 12.27 18.03
N ALA A 99 7.43 13.23 17.14
CA ALA A 99 8.13 14.51 17.04
C ALA A 99 7.47 15.62 17.89
N ASN A 100 6.49 15.28 18.74
CA ASN A 100 5.76 16.20 19.61
C ASN A 100 5.01 17.32 18.86
N TYR A 101 4.58 17.07 17.63
CA TYR A 101 3.61 17.93 16.95
C TYR A 101 2.18 17.53 17.27
N ASP A 102 1.27 18.49 17.13
CA ASP A 102 -0.16 18.23 17.10
C ASP A 102 -0.52 17.39 15.86
N ILE A 103 -1.50 16.53 16.03
CA ILE A 103 -1.99 15.65 14.96
C ILE A 103 -3.14 16.38 14.26
N PRO A 104 -3.02 16.72 12.96
CA PRO A 104 -4.12 17.35 12.25
C PRO A 104 -5.29 16.38 12.07
N ALA A 105 -6.50 16.92 12.02
CA ALA A 105 -7.65 16.18 11.51
C ALA A 105 -7.49 15.91 10.01
N GLY A 106 -8.20 14.91 9.51
CA GLY A 106 -8.16 14.57 8.10
C GLY A 106 -7.05 13.58 7.73
N SER A 107 -7.02 13.29 6.44
CA SER A 107 -6.16 12.29 5.80
C SER A 107 -4.76 12.82 5.51
N ILE A 108 -3.75 11.95 5.61
CA ILE A 108 -2.35 12.29 5.33
C ILE A 108 -1.76 11.20 4.43
N THR A 109 -1.30 11.57 3.24
CA THR A 109 -0.53 10.69 2.36
C THR A 109 0.98 10.95 2.48
N LEU A 110 1.80 10.04 1.97
CA LEU A 110 3.26 10.13 1.98
C LEU A 110 3.81 10.44 0.59
N SER A 111 4.82 11.31 0.50
CA SER A 111 5.51 11.55 -0.77
C SER A 111 6.97 11.95 -0.58
N VAL A 112 7.69 11.99 -1.69
CA VAL A 112 9.02 12.61 -1.77
C VAL A 112 8.90 13.91 -2.55
N ALA A 113 9.47 14.95 -1.99
CA ALA A 113 9.51 16.29 -2.53
C ALA A 113 10.85 16.56 -3.22
N THR A 114 10.79 17.24 -4.36
CA THR A 114 11.95 17.83 -5.01
C THR A 114 11.81 19.34 -5.03
N ARG A 115 12.94 20.04 -4.89
CA ARG A 115 12.97 21.49 -5.06
C ARG A 115 12.99 21.82 -6.55
N TYR A 116 12.09 22.71 -6.96
CA TYR A 116 12.02 23.20 -8.33
C TYR A 116 11.89 24.74 -8.30
N GLY A 117 13.03 25.42 -8.41
CA GLY A 117 13.09 26.88 -8.28
C GLY A 117 12.70 27.36 -6.87
N ASP A 118 11.65 28.18 -6.83
CA ASP A 118 10.99 28.72 -5.63
C ASP A 118 9.87 27.82 -5.10
N ARG A 119 9.75 26.59 -5.62
CA ARG A 119 8.71 25.64 -5.23
C ARG A 119 9.26 24.34 -4.70
N ILE A 120 8.39 23.66 -3.97
CA ILE A 120 8.53 22.26 -3.62
C ILE A 120 7.47 21.49 -4.37
N ARG A 121 7.90 20.45 -5.07
CA ARG A 121 7.09 19.63 -5.95
C ARG A 121 7.08 18.19 -5.48
N CYS A 122 5.89 17.61 -5.38
CA CYS A 122 5.69 16.17 -5.35
C CYS A 122 5.02 15.78 -6.68
N GLY A 123 5.76 15.04 -7.53
CA GLY A 123 5.37 14.84 -8.94
C GLY A 123 4.16 13.94 -9.16
N ALA A 124 4.11 12.80 -8.47
CA ALA A 124 3.02 11.83 -8.52
C ALA A 124 2.72 11.37 -7.09
N VAL A 125 1.75 12.00 -6.43
CA VAL A 125 1.38 11.69 -5.05
C VAL A 125 0.24 10.70 -5.04
N ALA A 126 0.52 9.48 -4.59
CA ALA A 126 -0.49 8.47 -4.29
C ALA A 126 -1.56 9.07 -3.38
N PHE A 127 -2.83 8.98 -3.78
CA PHE A 127 -3.97 9.61 -3.08
C PHE A 127 -3.91 11.14 -2.96
N GLY A 128 -3.02 11.83 -3.69
CA GLY A 128 -2.87 13.29 -3.62
C GLY A 128 -4.11 14.07 -4.07
N ALA A 129 -4.98 13.46 -4.88
CA ALA A 129 -6.25 14.06 -5.28
C ALA A 129 -7.24 14.18 -4.12
N VAL A 130 -7.22 13.22 -3.20
CA VAL A 130 -8.21 13.07 -2.11
C VAL A 130 -7.67 13.36 -0.72
N SER A 131 -6.35 13.46 -0.55
CA SER A 131 -5.73 13.72 0.76
C SER A 131 -5.86 15.18 1.22
N ASP A 132 -6.03 15.38 2.52
CA ASP A 132 -6.03 16.70 3.16
C ASP A 132 -4.61 17.24 3.34
N HIS A 133 -3.66 16.35 3.63
CA HIS A 133 -2.26 16.68 3.84
C HIS A 133 -1.33 15.70 3.13
N VAL A 134 -0.09 16.16 2.90
CA VAL A 134 1.02 15.33 2.44
C VAL A 134 2.17 15.47 3.42
N LEU A 135 2.64 14.35 3.96
CA LEU A 135 3.94 14.30 4.62
C LEU A 135 5.01 14.08 3.54
N ALA A 136 5.72 15.15 3.18
CA ALA A 136 6.63 15.17 2.05
C ALA A 136 8.09 15.23 2.50
N ALA A 137 8.87 14.21 2.15
CA ALA A 137 10.30 14.14 2.48
C ALA A 137 11.18 14.85 1.43
N ASP A 138 12.08 15.71 1.88
CA ASP A 138 13.14 16.30 1.05
C ASP A 138 14.35 15.35 0.93
N ALA A 139 15.28 15.69 0.03
CA ALA A 139 16.51 14.92 -0.18
C ALA A 139 17.47 14.94 1.02
N SER A 140 17.23 15.81 2.01
CA SER A 140 18.02 15.88 3.25
C SER A 140 17.47 14.99 4.36
N GLY A 141 16.39 14.25 4.10
CA GLY A 141 15.76 13.34 5.06
C GLY A 141 14.81 14.04 6.04
N ASN A 142 14.47 15.31 5.81
CA ASN A 142 13.41 15.98 6.56
C ASN A 142 12.08 15.77 5.87
N ALA A 143 11.03 15.48 6.64
CA ALA A 143 9.67 15.42 6.17
C ALA A 143 8.85 16.61 6.69
N TYR A 144 8.11 17.26 5.79
CA TYR A 144 7.25 18.40 6.12
C TYR A 144 5.79 18.01 5.95
N LEU A 145 4.96 18.39 6.91
CA LEU A 145 3.50 18.26 6.79
C LEU A 145 2.96 19.44 5.98
N LEU A 146 2.50 19.18 4.76
CA LEU A 146 2.04 20.19 3.81
C LEU A 146 0.52 20.07 3.58
N PRO A 147 -0.29 21.12 3.82
CA PRO A 147 -1.71 21.08 3.53
C PRO A 147 -1.98 21.05 2.03
N ALA A 148 -2.79 20.08 1.58
CA ALA A 148 -3.13 19.92 0.17
C ALA A 148 -4.08 21.03 -0.33
N ALA A 149 -4.83 21.68 0.58
CA ALA A 149 -5.78 22.75 0.25
C ALA A 149 -5.12 24.00 -0.34
N ILE A 150 -3.85 24.27 0.02
CA ILE A 150 -3.08 25.41 -0.50
C ILE A 150 -2.09 24.99 -1.60
N ALA A 151 -2.06 23.72 -1.96
CA ALA A 151 -1.23 23.21 -3.03
C ALA A 151 -1.79 23.60 -4.40
N ARG A 152 -0.92 23.88 -5.37
CA ARG A 152 -1.32 23.80 -6.78
C ARG A 152 -1.39 22.32 -7.15
N LYS A 153 -2.60 21.82 -7.42
CA LYS A 153 -2.84 20.43 -7.82
C LYS A 153 -2.86 20.28 -9.35
N ASN A 154 -2.21 19.24 -9.85
CA ASN A 154 -2.27 18.81 -11.24
C ASN A 154 -2.73 17.34 -11.27
N PRO A 155 -3.84 16.99 -11.95
CA PRO A 155 -4.27 15.60 -12.07
C PRO A 155 -3.19 14.71 -12.71
N ASP A 156 -3.10 13.45 -12.27
CA ASP A 156 -2.21 12.43 -12.84
C ASP A 156 -3.00 11.39 -13.67
N VAL A 157 -2.32 10.38 -14.20
CA VAL A 157 -2.89 9.28 -14.99
C VAL A 157 -3.83 8.41 -14.15
N PHE A 158 -3.52 8.20 -12.88
CA PHE A 158 -4.40 7.49 -11.96
C PHE A 158 -5.34 8.47 -11.27
N PRO A 159 -6.64 8.15 -11.13
CA PRO A 159 -7.66 9.11 -10.70
C PRO A 159 -7.47 9.64 -9.28
N LEU A 160 -6.76 8.90 -8.43
CA LEU A 160 -6.50 9.28 -7.04
C LEU A 160 -5.17 10.02 -6.88
N ASP A 161 -4.35 10.05 -7.93
CA ASP A 161 -3.03 10.66 -7.89
C ASP A 161 -3.10 12.12 -8.34
N ALA A 162 -2.25 12.94 -7.75
CA ALA A 162 -2.05 14.31 -8.18
C ALA A 162 -0.59 14.71 -8.01
N GLY A 163 -0.08 15.52 -8.93
CA GLY A 163 1.08 16.34 -8.70
C GLY A 163 0.70 17.51 -7.79
N LEU A 164 1.51 17.79 -6.78
CA LEU A 164 1.24 18.83 -5.79
C LEU A 164 2.47 19.74 -5.65
N ASP A 165 2.25 21.04 -5.84
CA ASP A 165 3.28 22.07 -5.72
C ASP A 165 2.94 23.11 -4.63
N TRP A 166 3.94 23.51 -3.86
CA TRP A 166 3.85 24.57 -2.85
C TRP A 166 4.95 25.61 -3.05
N ASP A 167 4.74 26.82 -2.53
CA ASP A 167 5.80 27.82 -2.37
C ASP A 167 6.82 27.36 -1.31
N ILE A 168 8.12 27.47 -1.61
CA ILE A 168 9.17 27.03 -0.69
C ILE A 168 9.22 27.83 0.62
N GLY A 169 8.76 29.09 0.59
CA GLY A 169 8.69 29.96 1.76
C GLY A 169 7.77 29.43 2.85
N LEU A 170 6.82 28.55 2.51
CA LEU A 170 5.93 27.91 3.48
C LEU A 170 6.67 27.00 4.46
N LEU A 171 7.77 26.35 4.04
CA LEU A 171 8.44 25.32 4.83
C LEU A 171 8.85 25.79 6.23
N GLY A 172 9.27 27.05 6.37
CA GLY A 172 9.72 27.59 7.65
C GLY A 172 8.63 27.61 8.73
N SER A 173 7.36 27.49 8.32
CA SER A 173 6.19 27.50 9.21
C SER A 173 5.51 26.13 9.35
N MET A 174 5.97 25.11 8.61
CA MET A 174 5.35 23.78 8.61
C MET A 174 5.99 22.86 9.64
N PRO A 175 5.23 21.92 10.25
CA PRO A 175 5.80 20.86 11.07
C PRO A 175 6.88 20.08 10.29
N ARG A 176 8.07 19.97 10.89
CA ARG A 176 9.24 19.29 10.30
C ARG A 176 9.70 18.13 11.17
N ILE A 177 9.78 16.95 10.57
CA ILE A 177 10.22 15.71 11.20
C ILE A 177 11.53 15.25 10.57
N ALA A 178 12.55 14.96 11.38
CA ALA A 178 13.74 14.28 10.90
C ALA A 178 13.48 12.76 10.92
N PHE A 179 13.30 12.15 9.75
CA PHE A 179 12.99 10.73 9.63
C PHE A 179 13.94 9.97 8.70
N GLY A 180 14.49 10.62 7.68
CA GLY A 180 15.33 9.99 6.67
C GLY A 180 14.50 9.46 5.49
N GLU A 181 14.31 8.14 5.44
CA GLU A 181 13.85 7.41 4.25
C GLU A 181 12.33 7.19 4.21
N LEU A 182 11.56 8.27 4.03
CA LEU A 182 10.09 8.19 3.96
C LEU A 182 9.59 7.35 2.77
N ARG A 183 10.36 7.29 1.67
CA ARG A 183 10.04 6.44 0.52
C ARG A 183 10.04 4.96 0.89
N THR A 184 11.02 4.53 1.68
CA THR A 184 11.12 3.14 2.15
C THR A 184 9.92 2.76 3.00
N LEU A 185 9.50 3.66 3.89
CA LEU A 185 8.30 3.45 4.70
C LEU A 185 7.02 3.37 3.84
N HIS A 186 6.85 4.30 2.88
CA HIS A 186 5.72 4.27 1.95
C HIS A 186 5.72 2.99 1.10
N ALA A 187 6.90 2.46 0.73
CA ALA A 187 7.00 1.20 0.02
C ALA A 187 6.55 -0.01 0.86
N CYS A 188 6.89 -0.09 2.17
CA CYS A 188 6.34 -1.14 3.06
C CYS A 188 4.81 -1.09 3.13
N LEU A 189 4.20 0.09 3.26
CA LEU A 189 2.73 0.20 3.23
C LEU A 189 2.16 -0.27 1.87
N CYS A 190 2.81 0.13 0.78
CA CYS A 190 2.43 -0.26 -0.56
C CYS A 190 2.54 -1.78 -0.80
N THR A 191 3.53 -2.47 -0.21
CA THR A 191 3.63 -3.93 -0.36
C THR A 191 2.45 -4.63 0.30
N ALA A 192 2.03 -4.18 1.50
CA ALA A 192 0.83 -4.70 2.16
C ALA A 192 -0.45 -4.41 1.34
N HIS A 193 -0.59 -3.20 0.78
CA HIS A 193 -1.69 -2.87 -0.14
C HIS A 193 -1.71 -3.80 -1.37
N LEU A 194 -0.56 -4.08 -1.97
CA LEU A 194 -0.45 -5.01 -3.09
C LEU A 194 -0.82 -6.44 -2.69
N CYS A 195 -0.37 -6.93 -1.53
CA CYS A 195 -0.76 -8.25 -1.00
C CYS A 195 -2.27 -8.40 -0.86
N GLY A 196 -2.93 -7.40 -0.26
CA GLY A 196 -4.39 -7.40 -0.13
C GLY A 196 -5.10 -7.43 -1.48
N ALA A 197 -4.68 -6.58 -2.42
CA ALA A 197 -5.26 -6.54 -3.76
C ALA A 197 -4.99 -7.85 -4.55
N LEU A 198 -3.81 -8.46 -4.39
CA LEU A 198 -3.44 -9.75 -4.97
C LEU A 198 -4.35 -10.86 -4.44
N GLN A 199 -4.52 -10.95 -3.11
CA GLN A 199 -5.39 -11.92 -2.47
C GLN A 199 -6.85 -11.75 -2.91
N ALA A 200 -7.34 -10.51 -2.96
CA ALA A 200 -8.67 -10.16 -3.43
C ALA A 200 -8.89 -10.54 -4.92
N THR A 201 -7.87 -10.42 -5.75
CA THR A 201 -7.88 -10.81 -7.17
C THR A 201 -7.91 -12.33 -7.31
N LEU A 202 -7.08 -13.05 -6.55
CA LEU A 202 -7.06 -14.51 -6.53
C LEU A 202 -8.40 -15.09 -6.08
N SER A 203 -8.96 -14.60 -4.97
CA SER A 203 -10.25 -15.07 -4.44
C SER A 203 -11.39 -14.88 -5.45
N ARG A 204 -11.45 -13.72 -6.13
CA ARG A 204 -12.43 -13.46 -7.20
C ARG A 204 -12.25 -14.39 -8.39
N THR A 205 -11.00 -14.61 -8.81
CA THR A 205 -10.68 -15.50 -9.93
C THR A 205 -11.04 -16.96 -9.62
N LEU A 206 -10.79 -17.40 -8.39
CA LEU A 206 -11.18 -18.73 -7.92
C LEU A 206 -12.70 -18.91 -7.89
N SER A 207 -13.44 -17.94 -7.35
CA SER A 207 -14.92 -17.96 -7.34
C SER A 207 -15.46 -18.01 -8.77
N TYR A 208 -15.01 -17.11 -9.65
CA TYR A 208 -15.42 -17.11 -11.06
C TYR A 208 -15.11 -18.44 -11.76
N ALA A 209 -13.93 -19.00 -11.54
CA ALA A 209 -13.54 -20.27 -12.15
C ALA A 209 -14.43 -21.45 -11.73
N ASN A 210 -14.92 -21.43 -10.48
CA ASN A 210 -15.79 -22.47 -9.95
C ASN A 210 -17.27 -22.28 -10.33
N GLU A 211 -17.70 -21.04 -10.57
CA GLU A 211 -19.09 -20.72 -10.95
C GLU A 211 -19.32 -20.80 -12.46
N ARG A 212 -18.33 -20.45 -13.28
CA ARG A 212 -18.47 -20.41 -14.74
C ARG A 212 -18.47 -21.82 -15.34
N LEU A 213 -19.57 -22.21 -15.97
CA LEU A 213 -19.70 -23.50 -16.67
C LEU A 213 -19.36 -23.39 -18.15
N GLN A 214 -18.44 -24.23 -18.64
CA GLN A 214 -18.20 -24.46 -20.07
C GLN A 214 -17.91 -25.93 -20.33
N PHE A 215 -18.31 -26.43 -21.50
CA PHE A 215 -18.19 -27.85 -21.87
C PHE A 215 -18.75 -28.80 -20.79
N GLY A 216 -19.88 -28.42 -20.17
CA GLY A 216 -20.61 -29.24 -19.21
C GLY A 216 -20.06 -29.28 -17.78
N ARG A 217 -19.05 -28.48 -17.42
CA ARG A 217 -18.51 -28.39 -16.06
C ARG A 217 -17.91 -27.02 -15.74
N ALA A 218 -17.58 -26.76 -14.47
CA ALA A 218 -16.88 -25.54 -14.06
C ALA A 218 -15.53 -25.40 -14.76
N ILE A 219 -15.15 -24.19 -15.16
CA ILE A 219 -13.86 -23.96 -15.84
C ILE A 219 -12.67 -24.27 -14.93
N GLY A 220 -12.83 -24.16 -13.61
CA GLY A 220 -11.85 -24.59 -12.61
C GLY A 220 -11.55 -26.09 -12.61
N ALA A 221 -12.33 -26.92 -13.30
CA ALA A 221 -12.07 -28.35 -13.45
C ALA A 221 -11.11 -28.70 -14.61
N PHE A 222 -10.71 -27.73 -15.44
CA PHE A 222 -9.72 -27.95 -16.51
C PHE A 222 -8.30 -27.77 -15.97
N GLN A 223 -7.41 -28.73 -16.26
CA GLN A 223 -6.03 -28.74 -15.76
C GLN A 223 -5.26 -27.45 -16.10
N ALA A 224 -5.47 -26.88 -17.30
CA ALA A 224 -4.81 -25.63 -17.69
C ALA A 224 -5.20 -24.46 -16.76
N ILE A 225 -6.48 -24.36 -16.39
CA ILE A 225 -6.97 -23.33 -15.45
C ILE A 225 -6.45 -23.61 -14.04
N GLN A 226 -6.45 -24.87 -13.60
CA GLN A 226 -5.89 -25.25 -12.29
C GLN A 226 -4.41 -24.90 -12.18
N HIS A 227 -3.63 -25.14 -13.25
CA HIS A 227 -2.22 -24.77 -13.30
C HIS A 227 -2.04 -23.25 -13.19
N GLN A 228 -2.79 -22.46 -13.97
CA GLN A 228 -2.75 -21.00 -13.88
C GLN A 228 -3.12 -20.49 -12.47
N LEU A 229 -4.18 -21.03 -11.87
CA LEU A 229 -4.58 -20.68 -10.51
C LEU A 229 -3.51 -21.06 -9.47
N SER A 230 -2.82 -22.18 -9.66
CA SER A 230 -1.71 -22.60 -8.80
C SER A 230 -0.53 -21.64 -8.89
N VAL A 231 -0.13 -21.24 -10.10
CA VAL A 231 0.94 -20.25 -10.32
C VAL A 231 0.57 -18.90 -9.71
N MET A 232 -0.67 -18.45 -9.93
CA MET A 232 -1.17 -17.21 -9.33
C MET A 232 -1.11 -17.28 -7.80
N ALA A 233 -1.59 -18.38 -7.20
CA ALA A 233 -1.56 -18.57 -5.75
C ALA A 233 -0.14 -18.55 -5.18
N GLU A 234 0.81 -19.21 -5.85
CA GLU A 234 2.23 -19.18 -5.47
C GLU A 234 2.77 -17.75 -5.39
N HIS A 235 2.55 -16.94 -6.43
CA HIS A 235 2.96 -15.53 -6.44
C HIS A 235 2.31 -14.72 -5.32
N VAL A 236 1.02 -14.92 -5.04
CA VAL A 236 0.32 -14.23 -3.95
C VAL A 236 0.93 -14.58 -2.60
N PHE A 237 1.15 -15.87 -2.31
CA PHE A 237 1.72 -16.31 -1.04
C PHE A 237 3.16 -15.86 -0.86
N ALA A 238 4.01 -15.99 -1.88
CA ALA A 238 5.40 -15.53 -1.82
C ALA A 238 5.50 -14.02 -1.57
N SER A 239 4.66 -13.24 -2.25
CA SER A 239 4.60 -11.79 -2.07
C SER A 239 4.17 -11.39 -0.66
N ARG A 240 3.19 -12.09 -0.09
CA ARG A 240 2.70 -11.85 1.27
C ARG A 240 3.77 -12.12 2.32
N ILE A 241 4.50 -13.23 2.20
CA ILE A 241 5.61 -13.56 3.10
C ILE A 241 6.68 -12.45 3.03
N ALA A 242 7.07 -12.03 1.83
CA ALA A 242 8.07 -10.98 1.66
C ALA A 242 7.60 -9.64 2.26
N ALA A 243 6.33 -9.26 2.05
CA ALA A 243 5.76 -8.03 2.64
C ALA A 243 5.72 -8.07 4.16
N GLN A 244 5.35 -9.21 4.76
CA GLN A 244 5.39 -9.39 6.21
C GLN A 244 6.80 -9.25 6.78
N LEU A 245 7.80 -9.83 6.11
CA LEU A 245 9.21 -9.67 6.49
C LEU A 245 9.67 -8.20 6.35
N GLY A 246 9.28 -7.53 5.27
CA GLY A 246 9.63 -6.12 5.04
C GLY A 246 9.03 -5.14 6.07
N CYS A 247 7.88 -5.47 6.65
CA CYS A 247 7.21 -4.64 7.65
C CYS A 247 7.45 -5.12 9.10
N ARG A 248 8.35 -6.09 9.30
CA ARG A 248 8.71 -6.59 10.64
C ARG A 248 9.62 -5.61 11.36
N GLY A 249 9.26 -5.30 12.61
CA GLY A 249 10.10 -4.54 13.53
C GLY A 249 9.62 -3.10 13.78
N PRO A 250 10.38 -2.33 14.57
CA PRO A 250 10.05 -0.93 14.84
C PRO A 250 10.08 -0.09 13.57
N LEU A 251 9.17 0.89 13.46
CA LEU A 251 9.03 1.76 12.29
C LEU A 251 10.35 2.42 11.85
N LYS A 252 11.22 2.80 12.80
CA LYS A 252 12.51 3.44 12.52
C LYS A 252 13.62 2.48 12.07
N ASP A 253 13.44 1.19 12.33
CA ASP A 253 14.46 0.16 12.14
C ASP A 253 14.08 -0.82 11.01
N LEU A 254 13.08 -0.46 10.19
CA LEU A 254 12.64 -1.28 9.07
C LEU A 254 13.78 -1.47 8.06
N SER A 255 14.03 -2.72 7.67
CA SER A 255 15.07 -3.06 6.73
C SER A 255 14.71 -2.59 5.31
N ARG A 256 15.46 -1.61 4.80
CA ARG A 256 15.33 -1.13 3.42
C ARG A 256 15.49 -2.24 2.39
N LEU A 257 16.37 -3.21 2.64
CA LEU A 257 16.62 -4.34 1.72
C LEU A 257 15.46 -5.34 1.74
N ALA A 258 14.92 -5.66 2.92
CA ALA A 258 13.74 -6.51 3.02
C ALA A 258 12.53 -5.87 2.31
N ILE A 259 12.35 -4.55 2.46
CA ILE A 259 11.30 -3.80 1.76
C ILE A 259 11.55 -3.76 0.25
N ALA A 260 12.80 -3.63 -0.20
CA ALA A 260 13.15 -3.70 -1.62
C ALA A 260 12.72 -5.04 -2.22
N VAL A 261 13.10 -6.16 -1.59
CA VAL A 261 12.70 -7.51 -2.00
C VAL A 261 11.17 -7.66 -2.01
N ALA A 262 10.50 -7.21 -0.95
CA ALA A 262 9.04 -7.25 -0.87
C ALA A 262 8.38 -6.45 -2.00
N LYS A 263 8.89 -5.26 -2.30
CA LYS A 263 8.34 -4.39 -3.33
C LYS A 263 8.58 -4.94 -4.74
N ILE A 264 9.71 -5.59 -4.99
CA ILE A 264 9.98 -6.32 -6.24
C ILE A 264 8.98 -7.47 -6.38
N LEU A 265 8.92 -8.38 -5.40
CA LEU A 265 8.07 -9.58 -5.48
C LEU A 265 6.58 -9.25 -5.62
N THR A 266 6.07 -8.31 -4.81
CA THR A 266 4.67 -7.86 -4.91
C THR A 266 4.36 -7.21 -6.25
N SER A 267 5.33 -6.51 -6.85
CA SER A 267 5.12 -5.83 -8.14
C SER A 267 5.18 -6.78 -9.32
N GLU A 268 6.06 -7.80 -9.28
CA GLU A 268 6.09 -8.87 -10.27
C GLU A 268 4.84 -9.75 -10.18
N ALA A 269 4.43 -10.13 -8.97
CA ALA A 269 3.20 -10.87 -8.74
C ALA A 269 1.97 -10.09 -9.23
N ALA A 270 1.94 -8.77 -9.06
CA ALA A 270 0.86 -7.91 -9.57
C ALA A 270 0.69 -8.06 -11.09
N GLN A 271 1.79 -8.17 -11.85
CA GLN A 271 1.74 -8.38 -13.29
C GLN A 271 1.21 -9.77 -13.64
N GLU A 272 1.78 -10.81 -13.03
CA GLU A 272 1.45 -12.20 -13.33
C GLU A 272 0.00 -12.53 -12.94
N ALA A 273 -0.39 -12.16 -11.71
CA ALA A 273 -1.74 -12.36 -11.21
C ALA A 273 -2.79 -11.63 -12.05
N THR A 274 -2.48 -10.41 -12.53
CA THR A 274 -3.39 -9.66 -13.41
C THR A 274 -3.55 -10.36 -14.77
N SER A 275 -2.44 -10.83 -15.36
CA SER A 275 -2.46 -11.56 -16.63
C SER A 275 -3.31 -12.84 -16.53
N ILE A 276 -3.07 -13.65 -15.49
CA ILE A 276 -3.81 -14.88 -15.22
C ILE A 276 -5.29 -14.59 -14.97
N ALA A 277 -5.60 -13.60 -14.12
CA ALA A 277 -6.97 -13.27 -13.78
C ALA A 277 -7.78 -12.85 -15.03
N HIS A 278 -7.23 -11.98 -15.88
CA HIS A 278 -7.91 -11.58 -17.12
C HIS A 278 -8.01 -12.73 -18.13
N ALA A 279 -7.00 -13.60 -18.21
CA ALA A 279 -7.08 -14.78 -19.09
C ALA A 279 -8.21 -15.74 -18.67
N ILE A 280 -8.38 -15.97 -17.36
CA ILE A 280 -9.45 -16.84 -16.82
C ILE A 280 -10.83 -16.20 -16.96
N HIS A 281 -10.96 -14.89 -16.70
CA HIS A 281 -12.25 -14.22 -16.83
C HIS A 281 -12.66 -14.02 -18.30
N GLY A 282 -11.70 -13.80 -19.20
CA GLY A 282 -11.95 -13.42 -20.58
C GLY A 282 -12.56 -12.02 -20.67
N ALA A 283 -13.40 -11.77 -21.68
CA ALA A 283 -13.94 -10.44 -21.97
C ALA A 283 -14.71 -9.79 -20.80
N VAL A 284 -15.36 -10.58 -19.93
CA VAL A 284 -16.10 -10.04 -18.78
C VAL A 284 -15.19 -9.33 -17.78
N GLY A 285 -13.93 -9.79 -17.64
CA GLY A 285 -12.94 -9.19 -16.75
C GLY A 285 -12.53 -7.77 -17.14
N LEU A 286 -12.77 -7.39 -18.41
CA LEU A 286 -12.49 -6.06 -18.96
C LEU A 286 -13.71 -5.12 -18.92
N SER A 287 -14.90 -5.65 -18.62
CA SER A 287 -16.13 -4.87 -18.61
C SER A 287 -16.25 -4.01 -17.34
N ALA A 288 -16.93 -2.87 -17.43
CA ALA A 288 -17.24 -2.04 -16.27
C ALA A 288 -18.21 -2.72 -15.29
N GLU A 289 -18.99 -3.70 -15.78
CA GLU A 289 -19.97 -4.50 -15.05
C GLU A 289 -19.32 -5.49 -14.07
N HIS A 290 -18.01 -5.75 -14.21
CA HIS A 290 -17.27 -6.63 -13.33
C HIS A 290 -16.21 -5.88 -12.52
N ASP A 291 -16.14 -6.16 -11.22
CA ASP A 291 -15.28 -5.40 -10.31
C ASP A 291 -13.78 -5.74 -10.45
N LEU A 292 -13.40 -6.81 -11.16
CA LEU A 292 -12.01 -7.25 -11.33
C LEU A 292 -11.08 -6.12 -11.80
N GLN A 293 -11.58 -5.22 -12.67
CA GLN A 293 -10.80 -4.09 -13.16
C GLN A 293 -10.38 -3.12 -12.04
N LEU A 294 -11.15 -2.98 -10.96
CA LEU A 294 -10.78 -2.14 -9.81
C LEU A 294 -9.53 -2.70 -9.13
N PHE A 295 -9.50 -4.00 -8.89
CA PHE A 295 -8.39 -4.71 -8.23
C PHE A 295 -7.14 -4.72 -9.11
N THR A 296 -7.28 -5.05 -10.40
CA THR A 296 -6.14 -5.11 -11.32
C THR A 296 -5.56 -3.72 -11.63
N ARG A 297 -6.38 -2.66 -11.72
CA ARG A 297 -5.88 -1.27 -11.78
C ARG A 297 -5.15 -0.87 -10.50
N ARG A 298 -5.66 -1.28 -9.32
CA ARG A 298 -5.00 -1.04 -8.04
C ARG A 298 -3.62 -1.71 -7.96
N LEU A 299 -3.48 -2.91 -8.51
CA LEU A 299 -2.20 -3.61 -8.63
C LEU A 299 -1.19 -2.80 -9.47
N TYR A 300 -1.56 -2.34 -10.66
CA TYR A 300 -0.67 -1.50 -11.48
C TYR A 300 -0.34 -0.14 -10.86
N TRP A 301 -1.29 0.46 -10.14
CA TRP A 301 -1.07 1.69 -9.39
C TRP A 301 -0.04 1.48 -8.26
N GLY A 302 -0.19 0.42 -7.47
CA GLY A 302 0.76 0.08 -6.39
C GLY A 302 2.16 -0.25 -6.92
N ARG A 303 2.28 -0.87 -8.11
CA ARG A 303 3.59 -1.10 -8.75
C ARG A 303 4.41 0.18 -8.90
N ARG A 304 3.78 1.29 -9.29
CA ARG A 304 4.45 2.58 -9.49
C ARG A 304 4.64 3.39 -8.20
N THR A 305 3.76 3.19 -7.23
CA THR A 305 3.77 3.91 -5.96
C THR A 305 5.05 3.61 -5.16
N ALA A 306 5.63 4.65 -4.55
CA ALA A 306 6.85 4.58 -3.75
C ALA A 306 8.09 4.01 -4.47
N GLY A 307 8.10 4.00 -5.81
CA GLY A 307 9.19 3.48 -6.64
C GLY A 307 8.79 2.18 -7.33
N SER A 308 9.06 2.12 -8.65
CA SER A 308 8.87 0.94 -9.47
C SER A 308 9.95 -0.12 -9.22
N GLU A 309 9.78 -1.28 -9.82
CA GLU A 309 10.69 -2.43 -9.73
C GLU A 309 12.12 -2.05 -10.10
N GLY A 310 12.32 -1.26 -11.16
CA GLY A 310 13.65 -0.76 -11.55
C GLY A 310 14.37 -0.03 -10.41
N TYR A 311 13.69 0.88 -9.72
CA TYR A 311 14.27 1.59 -8.58
C TYR A 311 14.66 0.64 -7.45
N TRP A 312 13.81 -0.35 -7.14
CA TRP A 312 14.08 -1.29 -6.05
C TRP A 312 15.11 -2.36 -6.42
N HIS A 313 15.22 -2.72 -7.70
CA HIS A 313 16.34 -3.51 -8.24
C HIS A 313 17.66 -2.76 -8.12
N ASP A 314 17.69 -1.46 -8.44
CA ASP A 314 18.88 -0.63 -8.27
C ASP A 314 19.29 -0.56 -6.79
N VAL A 315 18.34 -0.36 -5.87
CA VAL A 315 18.61 -0.37 -4.41
C VAL A 315 19.24 -1.69 -3.96
N LEU A 316 18.72 -2.83 -4.42
CA LEU A 316 19.26 -4.15 -4.09
C LEU A 316 20.64 -4.36 -4.72
N GLY A 317 20.80 -3.96 -5.98
CA GLY A 317 22.04 -4.08 -6.75
C GLY A 317 23.16 -3.24 -6.16
N ASP A 318 22.89 -1.98 -5.82
CA ASP A 318 23.85 -1.07 -5.19
C ASP A 318 24.31 -1.62 -3.84
N ALA A 319 23.39 -2.16 -3.03
CA ALA A 319 23.74 -2.77 -1.76
C ALA A 319 24.59 -4.04 -1.92
N LEU A 320 24.32 -4.86 -2.94
CA LEU A 320 25.14 -6.03 -3.25
C LEU A 320 26.53 -5.62 -3.73
N LEU A 321 26.64 -4.59 -4.59
CA LEU A 321 27.92 -4.09 -5.09
C LEU A 321 28.76 -3.41 -4.01
N ALA A 322 28.12 -2.81 -3.00
CA ALA A 322 28.79 -2.22 -1.85
C ALA A 322 29.20 -3.24 -0.78
N SER A 323 28.67 -4.47 -0.84
CA SER A 323 28.96 -5.54 0.12
C SER A 323 30.15 -6.39 -0.32
N GLU A 324 30.91 -6.88 0.65
CA GLU A 324 31.93 -7.92 0.43
C GLU A 324 31.34 -9.34 0.47
N CYS A 325 30.06 -9.49 0.82
CA CYS A 325 29.39 -10.79 0.91
C CYS A 325 28.88 -11.27 -0.46
N ARG A 326 28.72 -12.60 -0.61
CA ARG A 326 28.12 -13.16 -1.82
C ARG A 326 26.62 -12.92 -1.81
N ALA A 327 26.01 -12.87 -2.99
CA ALA A 327 24.56 -12.71 -3.13
C ALA A 327 23.74 -13.70 -2.27
N ILE A 328 24.18 -14.96 -2.16
CA ILE A 328 23.49 -15.97 -1.33
C ILE A 328 23.56 -15.66 0.17
N ASP A 329 24.66 -15.04 0.63
CA ASP A 329 24.86 -14.68 2.03
C ASP A 329 24.00 -13.44 2.36
N MET A 330 23.91 -12.48 1.44
CA MET A 330 22.99 -11.32 1.54
C MET A 330 21.51 -11.74 1.58
N ILE A 331 21.12 -12.71 0.74
CA ILE A 331 19.74 -13.25 0.74
C ILE A 331 19.43 -13.91 2.08
N ARG A 332 20.40 -14.65 2.64
CA ARG A 332 20.25 -15.24 3.97
C ARG A 332 20.08 -14.17 5.03
N GLU A 333 20.91 -13.14 5.07
CA GLU A 333 20.77 -12.05 6.05
C GLU A 333 19.42 -11.32 5.95
N ILE A 334 18.90 -11.10 4.73
CA ILE A 334 17.59 -10.48 4.53
C ILE A 334 16.45 -11.41 4.98
N GLY A 335 16.62 -12.72 4.79
CA GLY A 335 15.62 -13.74 5.13
C GLY A 335 15.75 -14.33 6.54
N ASP A 336 16.90 -14.17 7.19
CA ASP A 336 17.20 -14.75 8.49
C ASP A 336 16.50 -13.93 9.57
N ILE A 337 15.55 -14.62 10.19
CA ILE A 337 14.70 -14.13 11.25
C ILE A 337 15.52 -14.21 12.54
N HIS A 338 16.08 -13.09 12.97
CA HIS A 338 16.51 -12.90 14.36
C HIS A 338 15.31 -12.49 15.24
#